data_AF-A0A834Y475-F1
#
_entry.id   AF-A0A834Y475-F1
#
_cell.length_a   1.000
_cell.length_b   1.000
_cell.length_c   1.000
_cell.angle_alpha   90.00
_cell.angle_beta   90.00
_cell.angle_gamma   90.00
#
_symmetry.space_group_name_H-M   'P 1'
#
loop_
_entity.id
_entity.type
_entity.pdbx_description
1 polymer ?
#
loop_
_entity_poly.entity_id
_entity_poly.type
_entity_poly.pdbx_seq_one_letter_code
_entity_poly.pdbx_strand_id
1 'polypeptide(L)'
;MGAIYYQNYGDNSIRGDVLQIISDIKNQYSDMIINPYWIDDMTKKKAIEKLESLKYFIECPKEFLNNSIIDKFYGRLKFLDVLPPVYQNVLFKKNNLNSVNYGIIGRLIGHEIGHTFDKEGIYYDANGIRNNWWRNDSIKNFDDRAMCIVEQYGNNTMPEINANVNGRLTLRENIADNSGLKAAYRAYIIKLKSSSNNGERLTHLSYNSKQLFWISYANRWCEKVTVEDSKRDILDSHASSEFRVIGLLSNMKEFSIDFQCPIGSKMNPIKKCK
;
A
#
# COMPACT_ATOMS: atom_id res chain seq x y z
N MET A 1 18.00 14.18 -14.43
CA MET A 1 16.84 14.80 -13.76
C MET A 1 16.66 14.32 -12.33
N GLY A 2 16.41 13.04 -12.06
CA GLY A 2 16.20 12.54 -10.67
C GLY A 2 17.37 12.81 -9.71
N ALA A 3 18.62 12.62 -10.17
CA ALA A 3 19.82 12.94 -9.39
C ALA A 3 19.92 14.44 -9.03
N ILE A 4 19.61 15.32 -10.00
CA ILE A 4 19.59 16.77 -9.80
C ILE A 4 18.52 17.16 -8.79
N TYR A 5 17.32 16.56 -8.87
CA TYR A 5 16.27 16.80 -7.89
C TYR A 5 16.71 16.39 -6.48
N TYR A 6 17.27 15.19 -6.34
CA TYR A 6 17.74 14.68 -5.05
C TYR A 6 18.86 15.55 -4.46
N GLN A 7 19.80 16.02 -5.27
CA GLN A 7 20.86 16.92 -4.80
C GLN A 7 20.33 18.24 -4.26
N ASN A 8 19.23 18.76 -4.82
CA ASN A 8 18.66 20.05 -4.42
C ASN A 8 17.61 19.94 -3.30
N TYR A 9 16.89 18.82 -3.20
CA TYR A 9 15.71 18.69 -2.33
C TYR A 9 15.68 17.42 -1.46
N GLY A 10 16.65 16.51 -1.63
CA GLY A 10 16.74 15.28 -0.84
C GLY A 10 17.11 15.57 0.61
N ASP A 11 16.52 14.82 1.55
CA ASP A 11 16.80 14.93 2.97
C ASP A 11 17.21 13.56 3.53
N ASN A 12 18.52 13.30 3.54
CA ASN A 12 19.07 12.05 4.08
C ASN A 12 18.66 11.79 5.55
N SER A 13 18.21 12.82 6.30
CA SER A 13 17.84 12.68 7.70
C SER A 13 16.56 11.87 7.92
N ILE A 14 15.73 11.70 6.89
CA ILE A 14 14.48 10.90 6.93
C ILE A 14 14.71 9.41 6.67
N ARG A 15 15.86 9.08 6.06
CA ARG A 15 16.13 7.72 5.58
C ARG A 15 16.04 6.66 6.68
N GLY A 16 16.57 6.98 7.87
CA GLY A 16 16.50 6.10 9.03
C GLY A 16 15.07 5.83 9.49
N ASP A 17 14.23 6.87 9.50
CA ASP A 17 12.83 6.78 9.90
C ASP A 17 12.01 5.95 8.90
N VAL A 18 12.25 6.14 7.60
CA VAL A 18 11.59 5.35 6.53
C VAL A 18 12.03 3.88 6.60
N LEU A 19 13.32 3.60 6.82
CA LEU A 19 13.82 2.23 7.00
C LEU A 19 13.18 1.55 8.23
N GLN A 20 12.97 2.30 9.31
CA GLN A 20 12.27 1.79 10.48
C GLN A 20 10.81 1.43 10.14
N ILE A 21 10.08 2.30 9.43
CA ILE A 21 8.70 2.01 8.98
C ILE A 21 8.67 0.76 8.09
N ILE A 22 9.62 0.60 7.17
CA ILE A 22 9.75 -0.61 6.35
C ILE A 22 9.91 -1.84 7.23
N SER A 23 10.84 -1.80 8.20
CA SER A 23 11.07 -2.90 9.14
C SER A 23 9.81 -3.24 9.93
N ASP A 24 9.14 -2.23 10.49
CA ASP A 24 7.94 -2.41 11.31
C ASP A 24 6.80 -3.05 10.51
N ILE A 25 6.60 -2.63 9.25
CA ILE A 25 5.59 -3.18 8.33
C ILE A 25 5.96 -4.59 7.88
N LYS A 26 7.23 -4.84 7.53
CA LYS A 26 7.72 -6.17 7.15
C LYS A 26 7.46 -7.18 8.28
N ASN A 27 7.72 -6.79 9.52
CA ASN A 27 7.40 -7.61 10.69
C ASN A 27 5.90 -7.94 10.80
N GLN A 28 5.01 -7.00 10.46
CA GLN A 28 3.58 -7.28 10.43
C GLN A 28 3.17 -8.19 9.28
N TYR A 29 3.83 -8.10 8.13
CA TYR A 29 3.63 -9.07 7.05
C TYR A 29 4.08 -10.47 7.47
N SER A 30 5.20 -10.63 8.16
CA SER A 30 5.64 -11.93 8.70
C SER A 30 4.57 -12.56 9.60
N ASP A 31 4.00 -11.78 10.52
CA ASP A 31 2.88 -12.21 11.37
C ASP A 31 1.65 -12.62 10.54
N MET A 32 1.31 -11.81 9.54
CA MET A 32 0.18 -12.06 8.64
C MET A 32 0.38 -13.29 7.74
N ILE A 33 1.61 -13.74 7.51
CA ILE A 33 1.94 -14.94 6.73
C ILE A 33 1.92 -16.19 7.62
N ILE A 34 2.42 -16.11 8.85
CA ILE A 34 2.61 -17.29 9.73
C ILE A 34 1.29 -17.74 10.37
N ASN A 35 0.45 -16.80 10.77
CA ASN A 35 -0.75 -17.09 11.57
C ASN A 35 -1.98 -17.67 10.82
N PRO A 36 -2.21 -17.42 9.52
CA PRO A 36 -3.40 -17.95 8.87
C PRO A 36 -3.43 -19.47 8.82
N TYR A 37 -4.60 -20.05 9.13
CA TYR A 37 -4.83 -21.51 9.08
C TYR A 37 -4.94 -22.07 7.66
N TRP A 38 -5.14 -21.20 6.66
CA TRP A 38 -5.49 -21.59 5.28
C TRP A 38 -4.29 -21.71 4.34
N ILE A 39 -3.10 -21.39 4.84
CA ILE A 39 -1.83 -21.60 4.15
C ILE A 39 -1.10 -22.73 4.87
N ASP A 40 -0.58 -23.70 4.13
CA ASP A 40 0.23 -24.78 4.70
C ASP A 40 1.63 -24.29 5.15
N ASP A 41 2.24 -25.01 6.10
CA ASP A 41 3.50 -24.61 6.74
C ASP A 41 4.69 -24.50 5.76
N MET A 42 4.71 -25.32 4.70
CA MET A 42 5.79 -25.26 3.71
C MET A 42 5.67 -23.99 2.85
N THR A 43 4.45 -23.65 2.43
CA THR A 43 4.17 -22.38 1.72
C THR A 43 4.47 -21.18 2.61
N LYS A 44 4.12 -21.22 3.91
CA LYS A 44 4.45 -20.16 4.87
C LYS A 44 5.96 -19.92 4.98
N LYS A 45 6.74 -21.01 5.12
CA LYS A 45 8.20 -20.92 5.20
C LYS A 45 8.80 -20.22 3.98
N LYS A 46 8.42 -20.64 2.77
CA LYS A 46 8.89 -20.03 1.52
C LYS A 46 8.42 -18.58 1.37
N ALA A 47 7.21 -18.27 1.82
CA ALA A 47 6.69 -16.90 1.80
C ALA A 47 7.50 -15.98 2.73
N ILE A 48 7.93 -16.45 3.89
CA ILE A 48 8.85 -15.71 4.77
C ILE A 48 10.22 -15.54 4.11
N GLU A 49 10.79 -16.57 3.50
CA GLU A 49 12.06 -16.46 2.75
C GLU A 49 11.98 -15.40 1.65
N LYS A 50 10.85 -15.36 0.91
CA LYS A 50 10.58 -14.35 -0.12
C LYS A 50 10.42 -12.95 0.47
N LEU A 51 9.69 -12.80 1.59
CA LEU A 51 9.56 -11.51 2.27
C LEU A 51 10.93 -11.01 2.75
N GLU A 52 11.77 -11.91 3.25
CA GLU A 52 13.10 -11.57 3.74
C GLU A 52 14.06 -11.15 2.62
N SER A 53 13.90 -11.68 1.40
CA SER A 53 14.75 -11.35 0.25
C SER A 53 14.44 -10.00 -0.42
N LEU A 54 13.37 -9.30 0.00
CA LEU A 54 12.99 -8.02 -0.57
C LEU A 54 14.12 -6.98 -0.47
N LYS A 55 14.40 -6.32 -1.60
CA LYS A 55 15.35 -5.23 -1.71
C LYS A 55 14.58 -3.92 -1.81
N TYR A 56 14.99 -2.93 -1.01
CA TYR A 56 14.36 -1.61 -0.99
C TYR A 56 15.32 -0.58 -1.56
N PHE A 57 14.84 0.19 -2.54
CA PHE A 57 15.54 1.36 -3.06
C PHE A 57 14.82 2.60 -2.55
N ILE A 58 15.47 3.31 -1.62
CA ILE A 58 14.92 4.52 -0.99
C ILE A 58 15.65 5.73 -1.60
N GLU A 59 14.87 6.70 -2.06
CA GLU A 59 15.33 7.93 -2.72
C GLU A 59 16.05 7.67 -4.05
N CYS A 60 17.22 8.31 -4.27
CA CYS A 60 18.00 8.19 -5.48
C CYS A 60 19.12 7.15 -5.30
N PRO A 61 19.26 6.16 -6.23
CA PRO A 61 20.43 5.30 -6.28
C PRO A 61 21.72 6.12 -6.29
N LYS A 62 22.69 5.76 -5.44
CA LYS A 62 23.95 6.52 -5.29
C LYS A 62 24.72 6.56 -6.60
N GLU A 63 24.59 5.53 -7.41
CA GLU A 63 25.18 5.38 -8.74
C GLU A 63 24.73 6.50 -9.69
N PHE A 64 23.48 6.98 -9.54
CA PHE A 64 22.96 8.09 -10.32
C PHE A 64 23.44 9.47 -9.83
N LEU A 65 24.17 9.55 -8.72
CA LEU A 65 24.86 10.80 -8.34
C LEU A 65 26.22 10.95 -9.05
N ASN A 66 26.66 9.92 -9.79
CA ASN A 66 27.89 9.95 -10.56
C ASN A 66 27.61 10.24 -12.04
N ASN A 67 28.00 11.42 -12.50
CA ASN A 67 27.81 11.85 -13.89
C ASN A 67 28.45 10.90 -14.90
N SER A 68 29.61 10.30 -14.61
CA SER A 68 30.26 9.36 -15.54
C SER A 68 29.44 8.07 -15.75
N ILE A 69 28.74 7.59 -14.70
CA ILE A 69 27.85 6.44 -14.80
C ILE A 69 26.60 6.80 -15.62
N ILE A 70 26.03 7.98 -15.37
CA ILE A 70 24.90 8.52 -16.14
C ILE A 70 25.27 8.67 -17.61
N ASP A 71 26.40 9.33 -17.91
CA ASP A 71 26.86 9.58 -19.28
C ASP A 71 27.12 8.27 -20.02
N LYS A 72 27.70 7.27 -19.34
CA LYS A 72 27.88 5.92 -19.91
C LYS A 72 26.54 5.24 -20.20
N PHE A 73 25.56 5.37 -19.30
CA PHE A 73 24.23 4.79 -19.46
C PHE A 73 23.46 5.43 -20.63
N TYR A 74 23.52 6.76 -20.73
CA TYR A 74 22.79 7.54 -21.73
C TYR A 74 23.54 7.77 -23.04
N GLY A 75 24.85 7.50 -23.11
CA GLY A 75 25.68 7.73 -24.30
C GLY A 75 25.29 6.96 -25.56
N ARG A 76 24.31 6.04 -25.48
CA ARG A 76 23.74 5.31 -26.64
C ARG A 76 22.33 5.78 -27.03
N LEU A 77 21.72 6.71 -26.29
CA LEU A 77 20.36 7.17 -26.53
C LEU A 77 20.39 8.45 -27.37
N LYS A 78 19.83 8.39 -28.59
CA LYS A 78 19.47 9.59 -29.37
C LYS A 78 18.11 10.05 -28.89
N PHE A 79 18.06 11.17 -28.17
CA PHE A 79 16.82 11.68 -27.61
C PHE A 79 16.03 12.53 -28.62
N LEU A 80 14.76 12.20 -28.82
CA LEU A 80 13.73 13.09 -29.32
C LEU A 80 12.84 13.45 -28.11
N ASP A 81 12.79 14.74 -27.80
CA ASP A 81 11.93 15.47 -26.87
C ASP A 81 11.82 15.03 -25.39
N VAL A 82 12.04 16.02 -24.52
CA VAL A 82 12.07 15.92 -23.05
C VAL A 82 10.68 16.26 -22.49
N LEU A 83 10.06 15.34 -21.75
CA LEU A 83 8.88 15.65 -20.94
C LEU A 83 9.30 16.31 -19.61
N PRO A 84 8.54 17.31 -19.11
CA PRO A 84 8.84 17.99 -17.85
C PRO A 84 8.54 17.09 -16.64
N PRO A 85 9.31 17.21 -15.54
CA PRO A 85 9.11 16.41 -14.35
C PRO A 85 7.99 16.93 -13.45
N VAL A 86 7.25 16.01 -12.81
CA VAL A 86 6.32 16.29 -11.72
C VAL A 86 6.90 15.70 -10.43
N TYR A 87 7.16 16.51 -9.40
CA TYR A 87 7.66 16.05 -8.09
C TYR A 87 6.87 16.71 -6.94
N GLN A 88 6.39 15.91 -5.98
CA GLN A 88 5.75 16.42 -4.76
C GLN A 88 6.40 15.83 -3.49
N ASN A 89 6.95 16.73 -2.66
CA ASN A 89 7.57 16.48 -1.35
C ASN A 89 6.51 16.43 -0.22
N VAL A 90 5.49 15.57 -0.37
CA VAL A 90 4.27 15.59 0.50
C VAL A 90 4.05 14.27 1.26
N LEU A 91 4.84 13.22 0.99
CA LEU A 91 4.52 11.86 1.48
C LEU A 91 5.03 11.54 2.90
N PHE A 92 6.14 12.13 3.34
CA PHE A 92 6.71 11.91 4.67
C PHE A 92 7.34 13.18 5.23
N LYS A 93 7.19 13.41 6.53
CA LYS A 93 7.88 14.48 7.26
C LYS A 93 8.36 13.95 8.61
N LYS A 94 9.65 14.15 8.90
CA LYS A 94 10.31 13.66 10.13
C LYS A 94 9.61 14.08 11.43
N ASN A 95 9.16 15.33 11.50
CA ASN A 95 8.49 15.89 12.68
C ASN A 95 6.95 15.80 12.62
N ASN A 96 6.40 14.96 11.75
CA ASN A 96 4.96 14.72 11.71
C ASN A 96 4.55 13.69 12.76
N LEU A 97 3.25 13.61 13.05
CA LEU A 97 2.71 12.56 13.89
C LEU A 97 2.95 11.19 13.21
N ASN A 98 3.35 10.18 13.99
CA ASN A 98 3.44 8.80 13.54
C ASN A 98 2.12 8.32 12.94
N SER A 99 0.97 8.73 13.48
CA SER A 99 -0.33 8.41 12.88
C SER A 99 -0.41 8.82 11.41
N VAL A 100 0.12 10.00 11.08
CA VAL A 100 0.09 10.55 9.72
C VAL A 100 1.13 9.85 8.85
N ASN A 101 2.36 9.68 9.34
CA ASN A 101 3.43 9.01 8.59
C ASN A 101 3.06 7.56 8.26
N TYR A 102 2.57 6.79 9.22
CA TYR A 102 2.13 5.42 8.96
C TYR A 102 0.89 5.36 8.07
N GLY A 103 -0.05 6.31 8.20
CA GLY A 103 -1.24 6.39 7.35
C GLY A 103 -0.94 6.73 5.89
N ILE A 104 0.12 7.49 5.62
CA ILE A 104 0.52 7.91 4.26
C ILE A 104 1.65 7.03 3.72
N ILE A 105 2.89 7.19 4.20
CA ILE A 105 4.04 6.44 3.67
C ILE A 105 4.01 4.99 4.12
N GLY A 106 3.55 4.72 5.34
CA GLY A 106 3.42 3.35 5.82
C GLY A 106 2.44 2.55 4.97
N ARG A 107 1.28 3.13 4.63
CA ARG A 107 0.35 2.53 3.66
C ARG A 107 1.01 2.25 2.32
N LEU A 108 1.77 3.19 1.76
CA LEU A 108 2.43 3.00 0.47
C LEU A 108 3.47 1.88 0.52
N ILE A 109 4.35 1.89 1.53
CA ILE A 109 5.33 0.80 1.75
C ILE A 109 4.62 -0.55 1.91
N GLY A 110 3.55 -0.58 2.71
CA GLY A 110 2.76 -1.78 2.90
C GLY A 110 2.11 -2.26 1.60
N HIS A 111 1.66 -1.35 0.74
CA HIS A 111 1.11 -1.67 -0.57
C HIS A 111 2.16 -2.30 -1.49
N GLU A 112 3.36 -1.71 -1.60
CA GLU A 112 4.45 -2.27 -2.40
C GLU A 112 4.91 -3.65 -1.88
N ILE A 113 4.98 -3.85 -0.56
CA ILE A 113 5.24 -5.17 0.02
C ILE A 113 4.08 -6.13 -0.29
N GLY A 114 2.84 -5.64 -0.33
CA GLY A 114 1.65 -6.40 -0.68
C GLY A 114 1.71 -7.03 -2.06
N HIS A 115 2.32 -6.35 -3.03
CA HIS A 115 2.55 -6.91 -4.36
C HIS A 115 3.40 -8.18 -4.37
N THR A 116 4.19 -8.42 -3.32
CA THR A 116 4.94 -9.68 -3.14
C THR A 116 4.00 -10.89 -3.09
N PHE A 117 2.77 -10.71 -2.62
CA PHE A 117 1.79 -11.79 -2.38
C PHE A 117 0.41 -11.47 -2.96
N ASP A 118 0.32 -10.58 -3.94
CA ASP A 118 -0.91 -10.34 -4.68
C ASP A 118 -1.21 -11.48 -5.68
N LYS A 119 -2.27 -11.32 -6.48
CA LYS A 119 -2.72 -12.35 -7.44
C LYS A 119 -1.65 -12.76 -8.46
N GLU A 120 -0.68 -11.89 -8.78
CA GLU A 120 0.44 -12.20 -9.66
C GLU A 120 1.69 -12.57 -8.87
N GLY A 121 1.95 -11.85 -7.78
CA GLY A 121 3.12 -11.99 -6.92
C GLY A 121 3.32 -13.39 -6.38
N ILE A 122 2.24 -14.10 -6.03
CA ILE A 122 2.33 -15.48 -5.52
C ILE A 122 2.96 -16.47 -6.50
N TYR A 123 3.07 -16.15 -7.80
CA TYR A 123 3.69 -17.02 -8.80
C TYR A 123 5.19 -16.78 -8.98
N TYR A 124 5.79 -15.82 -8.27
CA TYR A 124 7.23 -15.53 -8.28
C TYR A 124 7.85 -15.91 -6.95
N ASP A 125 8.98 -16.62 -6.96
CA ASP A 125 9.69 -17.02 -5.75
C ASP A 125 10.58 -15.89 -5.18
N ALA A 126 11.40 -16.21 -4.16
CA ALA A 126 12.33 -15.29 -3.51
C ALA A 126 13.42 -14.72 -4.44
N ASN A 127 13.66 -15.36 -5.59
CA ASN A 127 14.61 -14.92 -6.61
C ASN A 127 13.93 -14.15 -7.75
N GLY A 128 12.61 -13.96 -7.69
CA GLY A 128 11.83 -13.37 -8.77
C GLY A 128 11.64 -14.30 -9.97
N ILE A 129 11.79 -15.62 -9.78
CA ILE A 129 11.57 -16.60 -10.84
C ILE A 129 10.12 -17.07 -10.78
N ARG A 130 9.43 -17.05 -11.94
CA ARG A 130 8.06 -17.55 -12.04
C ARG A 130 8.05 -19.08 -11.89
N ASN A 131 7.50 -19.60 -10.80
CA ASN A 131 7.34 -21.04 -10.58
C ASN A 131 6.16 -21.33 -9.64
N ASN A 132 5.74 -22.60 -9.58
CA ASN A 132 4.69 -23.04 -8.68
C ASN A 132 5.29 -23.48 -7.33
N TRP A 133 5.53 -22.51 -6.44
CA TRP A 133 6.14 -22.77 -5.14
C TRP A 133 5.13 -22.92 -3.99
N TRP A 134 3.87 -22.57 -4.23
CA TRP A 134 2.73 -22.78 -3.33
C TRP A 134 2.13 -24.17 -3.53
N ARG A 135 1.61 -24.77 -2.46
CA ARG A 135 0.77 -25.97 -2.57
C ARG A 135 -0.58 -25.62 -3.19
N ASN A 136 -1.13 -26.51 -4.01
CA ASN A 136 -2.41 -26.31 -4.69
C ASN A 136 -3.58 -25.95 -3.75
N ASP A 137 -3.66 -26.57 -2.56
CA ASP A 137 -4.71 -26.25 -1.59
C ASP A 137 -4.59 -24.81 -1.07
N SER A 138 -3.36 -24.33 -0.85
CA SER A 138 -3.09 -22.94 -0.43
C SER A 138 -3.43 -21.95 -1.56
N ILE A 139 -3.16 -22.30 -2.82
CA ILE A 139 -3.56 -21.49 -3.99
C ILE A 139 -5.10 -21.42 -4.08
N LYS A 140 -5.78 -22.55 -3.94
CA LYS A 140 -7.25 -22.57 -3.95
C LYS A 140 -7.82 -21.70 -2.83
N ASN A 141 -7.29 -21.81 -1.61
CA ASN A 141 -7.71 -21.00 -0.48
C ASN A 141 -7.42 -19.50 -0.67
N PHE A 142 -6.32 -19.15 -1.36
CA PHE A 142 -6.01 -17.79 -1.76
C PHE A 142 -7.05 -17.27 -2.77
N ASP A 143 -7.34 -18.05 -3.82
CA ASP A 143 -8.28 -17.68 -4.87
C ASP A 143 -9.71 -17.50 -4.32
N ASP A 144 -10.14 -18.38 -3.40
CA ASP A 144 -11.44 -18.28 -2.73
C ASP A 144 -11.56 -16.96 -1.93
N ARG A 145 -10.46 -16.47 -1.33
CA ARG A 145 -10.43 -15.19 -0.61
C ARG A 145 -10.33 -14.00 -1.55
N ALA A 146 -9.51 -14.09 -2.59
CA ALA A 146 -9.39 -13.08 -3.62
C ALA A 146 -10.75 -12.83 -4.31
N MET A 147 -11.56 -13.88 -4.49
CA MET A 147 -12.91 -13.75 -5.04
C MET A 147 -13.82 -12.86 -4.20
N CYS A 148 -13.67 -12.86 -2.86
CA CYS A 148 -14.41 -11.93 -2.00
C CYS A 148 -14.11 -10.47 -2.39
N ILE A 149 -12.84 -10.14 -2.64
CA ILE A 149 -12.42 -8.79 -3.05
C ILE A 149 -12.96 -8.47 -4.45
N VAL A 150 -12.92 -9.42 -5.38
CA VAL A 150 -13.52 -9.27 -6.72
C VAL A 150 -15.00 -8.89 -6.62
N GLU A 151 -15.77 -9.65 -5.84
CA GLU A 151 -17.20 -9.40 -5.62
C GLU A 151 -17.46 -8.05 -4.95
N GLN A 152 -16.69 -7.74 -3.90
CA GLN A 152 -16.85 -6.53 -3.12
C GLN A 152 -16.63 -5.27 -3.99
N TYR A 153 -15.54 -5.23 -4.74
CA TYR A 153 -15.23 -4.09 -5.59
C TYR A 153 -16.15 -4.04 -6.80
N GLY A 154 -16.47 -5.20 -7.39
CA GLY A 154 -17.36 -5.31 -8.55
C GLY A 154 -18.81 -4.86 -8.32
N ASN A 155 -19.25 -4.81 -7.05
CA ASN A 155 -20.58 -4.33 -6.67
C ASN A 155 -20.69 -2.79 -6.57
N ASN A 156 -19.62 -2.05 -6.90
CA ASN A 156 -19.67 -0.59 -6.90
C ASN A 156 -19.91 -0.06 -8.31
N THR A 157 -20.81 0.93 -8.41
CA THR A 157 -21.12 1.64 -9.65
C THR A 157 -20.48 3.03 -9.60
N MET A 158 -19.76 3.39 -10.66
CA MET A 158 -19.24 4.73 -10.90
C MET A 158 -20.37 5.59 -11.49
N PRO A 159 -20.94 6.54 -10.73
CA PRO A 159 -22.16 7.25 -11.11
C PRO A 159 -21.98 8.14 -12.34
N GLU A 160 -20.79 8.70 -12.57
CA GLU A 160 -20.48 9.64 -13.66
C GLU A 160 -20.70 9.04 -15.04
N ILE A 161 -20.50 7.73 -15.18
CA ILE A 161 -20.61 6.99 -16.44
C ILE A 161 -21.60 5.81 -16.35
N ASN A 162 -22.24 5.64 -15.19
CA ASN A 162 -23.16 4.53 -14.89
C ASN A 162 -22.57 3.15 -15.25
N ALA A 163 -21.33 2.90 -14.84
CA ALA A 163 -20.61 1.65 -15.12
C ALA A 163 -20.12 1.01 -13.81
N ASN A 164 -20.14 -0.32 -13.75
CA ASN A 164 -19.63 -1.05 -12.59
C ASN A 164 -18.11 -1.21 -12.66
N VAL A 165 -17.46 -1.07 -11.51
CA VAL A 165 -16.03 -1.35 -11.36
C VAL A 165 -15.76 -2.80 -11.75
N ASN A 166 -14.69 -3.04 -12.50
CA ASN A 166 -14.26 -4.40 -12.76
C ASN A 166 -13.38 -4.91 -11.61
N GLY A 167 -14.00 -5.63 -10.67
CA GLY A 167 -13.30 -6.19 -9.50
C GLY A 167 -12.19 -7.20 -9.85
N ARG A 168 -12.23 -7.83 -11.03
CA ARG A 168 -11.14 -8.72 -11.51
C ARG A 168 -9.97 -7.93 -12.04
N LEU A 169 -10.24 -6.87 -12.82
CA LEU A 169 -9.23 -5.96 -13.34
C LEU A 169 -8.44 -5.31 -12.20
N THR A 170 -9.14 -4.91 -11.14
CA THR A 170 -8.55 -4.17 -10.02
C THR A 170 -8.00 -5.06 -8.90
N LEU A 171 -8.11 -6.38 -9.03
CA LEU A 171 -7.85 -7.33 -7.94
C LEU A 171 -6.42 -7.24 -7.39
N ARG A 172 -5.43 -7.11 -8.28
CA ARG A 172 -4.01 -7.05 -7.90
C ARG A 172 -3.76 -5.89 -6.93
N GLU A 173 -4.23 -4.71 -7.30
CA GLU A 173 -4.09 -3.48 -6.54
C GLU A 173 -4.94 -3.48 -5.26
N ASN A 174 -6.17 -4.02 -5.34
CA ASN A 174 -7.06 -4.10 -4.19
C ASN A 174 -6.51 -5.04 -3.11
N ILE A 175 -5.87 -6.15 -3.48
CA ILE A 175 -5.18 -7.03 -2.52
C ILE A 175 -4.04 -6.27 -1.84
N ALA A 176 -3.17 -5.62 -2.62
CA ALA A 176 -2.02 -4.88 -2.12
C ALA A 176 -2.44 -3.72 -1.18
N ASP A 177 -3.49 -2.98 -1.52
CA ASP A 177 -4.05 -1.95 -0.64
C ASP A 177 -4.55 -2.55 0.68
N ASN A 178 -5.39 -3.59 0.62
CA ASN A 178 -5.99 -4.19 1.82
C ASN A 178 -4.93 -4.79 2.75
N SER A 179 -3.99 -5.59 2.21
CA SER A 179 -2.91 -6.15 3.02
C SER A 179 -1.98 -5.05 3.54
N GLY A 180 -1.66 -4.08 2.70
CA GLY A 180 -0.71 -3.01 3.00
C GLY A 180 -1.17 -2.08 4.10
N LEU A 181 -2.41 -1.56 4.04
CA LEU A 181 -2.92 -0.69 5.08
C LEU A 181 -3.11 -1.45 6.40
N LYS A 182 -3.50 -2.73 6.34
CA LYS A 182 -3.60 -3.57 7.55
C LYS A 182 -2.24 -3.75 8.24
N ALA A 183 -1.19 -4.05 7.49
CA ALA A 183 0.16 -4.15 8.02
C ALA A 183 0.64 -2.80 8.59
N ALA A 184 0.40 -1.69 7.87
CA ALA A 184 0.75 -0.35 8.33
C ALA A 184 0.03 0.04 9.63
N TYR A 185 -1.26 -0.25 9.76
CA TYR A 185 -2.01 0.05 10.98
C TYR A 185 -1.53 -0.80 12.16
N ARG A 186 -1.28 -2.10 11.95
CA ARG A 186 -0.72 -2.97 13.00
C ARG A 186 0.65 -2.47 13.49
N ALA A 187 1.51 -2.08 12.56
CA ALA A 187 2.83 -1.51 12.86
C ALA A 187 2.69 -0.21 13.65
N TYR A 188 1.78 0.66 13.22
CA TYR A 188 1.48 1.91 13.92
C TYR A 188 0.98 1.67 15.35
N ILE A 189 0.12 0.68 15.58
CA ILE A 189 -0.38 0.38 16.93
C ILE A 189 0.73 -0.10 17.86
N ILE A 190 1.72 -0.85 17.36
CA ILE A 190 2.91 -1.23 18.14
C ILE A 190 3.74 0.02 18.46
N LYS A 191 4.00 0.87 17.46
CA LYS A 191 4.72 2.13 17.64
C LYS A 191 4.04 3.03 18.67
N LEU A 192 2.73 3.17 18.60
CA LEU A 192 1.90 3.95 19.52
C LEU A 192 2.01 3.44 20.95
N LYS A 193 1.96 2.12 21.16
CA LYS A 193 2.12 1.50 22.49
C LYS A 193 3.53 1.65 23.08
N SER A 194 4.55 1.70 22.22
CA SER A 194 5.95 1.89 22.65
C SER A 194 6.32 3.34 22.95
N SER A 195 5.47 4.28 22.56
CA SER A 195 5.70 5.72 22.75
C SER A 195 5.28 6.16 24.13
N SER A 196 6.14 6.92 24.82
CA SER A 196 5.85 7.50 26.15
C SER A 196 4.77 8.58 26.13
N ASN A 197 4.40 9.09 24.94
CA ASN A 197 3.34 10.07 24.78
C ASN A 197 1.98 9.37 24.64
N ASN A 198 1.02 9.75 25.49
CA ASN A 198 -0.37 9.22 25.62
C ASN A 198 -1.28 9.38 24.37
N GLY A 199 -0.74 9.13 23.18
CA GLY A 199 -1.40 9.36 21.91
C GLY A 199 -1.12 10.75 21.34
N GLU A 200 -0.66 10.76 20.10
CA GLU A 200 -0.52 11.95 19.26
C GLU A 200 -1.88 12.60 18.99
N ARG A 201 -2.01 13.91 19.20
CA ARG A 201 -3.22 14.66 18.89
C ARG A 201 -2.86 15.93 18.13
N LEU A 202 -3.76 16.38 17.27
CA LEU A 202 -3.70 17.70 16.66
C LEU A 202 -4.56 18.65 17.49
N THR A 203 -3.99 19.79 17.88
CA THR A 203 -4.59 20.74 18.85
C THR A 203 -5.98 21.25 18.45
N HIS A 204 -6.32 21.26 17.16
CA HIS A 204 -7.58 21.79 16.64
C HIS A 204 -8.50 20.72 16.03
N LEU A 205 -8.15 19.44 16.18
CA LEU A 205 -8.99 18.34 15.68
C LEU A 205 -9.40 17.43 16.84
N SER A 206 -10.70 17.16 16.91
CA SER A 206 -11.30 16.29 17.93
C SER A 206 -11.10 14.80 17.67
N TYR A 207 -10.04 14.43 16.95
CA TYR A 207 -9.71 13.04 16.61
C TYR A 207 -8.53 12.53 17.44
N ASN A 208 -8.62 11.28 17.89
CA ASN A 208 -7.50 10.61 18.55
C ASN A 208 -6.48 10.09 17.51
N SER A 209 -5.32 9.64 17.98
CA SER A 209 -4.21 9.21 17.11
C SER A 209 -4.58 8.08 16.15
N LYS A 210 -5.42 7.13 16.58
CA LYS A 210 -5.89 6.03 15.72
C LYS A 210 -6.83 6.54 14.63
N GLN A 211 -7.75 7.43 14.97
CA GLN A 211 -8.62 8.09 13.99
C GLN A 211 -7.81 8.92 13.00
N LEU A 212 -6.78 9.63 13.47
CA LEU A 212 -5.87 10.41 12.63
C LEU A 212 -5.11 9.54 11.63
N PHE A 213 -4.77 8.29 11.95
CA PHE A 213 -4.18 7.36 10.99
C PHE A 213 -5.11 7.14 9.79
N TRP A 214 -6.37 6.78 10.05
CA TRP A 214 -7.35 6.50 9.00
C TRP A 214 -7.68 7.74 8.17
N ILE A 215 -7.80 8.89 8.82
CA ILE A 215 -8.03 10.19 8.15
C ILE A 215 -6.83 10.54 7.25
N SER A 216 -5.60 10.31 7.72
CA SER A 216 -4.40 10.61 6.93
C SER A 216 -4.30 9.73 5.68
N TYR A 217 -4.68 8.45 5.81
CA TYR A 217 -4.83 7.55 4.67
C TYR A 217 -5.88 8.06 3.67
N ALA A 218 -7.10 8.33 4.14
CA ALA A 218 -8.22 8.72 3.29
C ALA A 218 -7.96 10.07 2.58
N ASN A 219 -7.34 11.03 3.28
CA ASN A 219 -7.05 12.36 2.71
C ASN A 219 -6.11 12.30 1.50
N ARG A 220 -5.30 11.24 1.36
CA ARG A 220 -4.41 11.09 0.19
C ARG A 220 -5.17 10.79 -1.10
N TRP A 221 -6.42 10.34 -0.98
CA TRP A 221 -7.31 9.93 -2.06
C TRP A 221 -8.37 11.00 -2.40
N CYS A 222 -8.30 12.17 -1.78
CA CYS A 222 -9.20 13.27 -2.11
C CYS A 222 -8.95 13.75 -3.54
N GLU A 223 -9.95 13.62 -4.40
CA GLU A 223 -9.92 14.11 -5.76
C GLU A 223 -11.31 14.56 -6.22
N LYS A 224 -11.35 15.29 -7.34
CA LYS A 224 -12.58 15.60 -8.07
C LYS A 224 -12.40 15.10 -9.49
N VAL A 225 -13.27 14.21 -9.93
CA VAL A 225 -13.19 13.55 -11.23
C VAL A 225 -14.14 14.19 -12.25
N THR A 226 -13.71 14.21 -13.51
CA THR A 226 -14.58 14.50 -14.66
C THR A 226 -15.18 13.21 -15.23
N VAL A 227 -16.14 13.34 -16.15
CA VAL A 227 -16.68 12.18 -16.89
C VAL A 227 -15.58 11.53 -17.74
N GLU A 228 -14.70 12.31 -18.34
CA GLU A 228 -13.57 11.84 -19.12
C GLU A 228 -12.55 11.07 -18.26
N ASP A 229 -12.27 11.56 -17.05
CA ASP A 229 -11.43 10.83 -16.08
C ASP A 229 -12.10 9.52 -15.70
N SER A 230 -13.39 9.54 -15.40
CA SER A 230 -14.17 8.34 -15.05
C SER A 230 -14.12 7.26 -16.15
N LYS A 231 -14.20 7.66 -17.43
CA LYS A 231 -14.06 6.75 -18.58
C LYS A 231 -12.66 6.13 -18.69
N ARG A 232 -11.63 6.82 -18.23
CA ARG A 232 -10.25 6.29 -18.19
C ARG A 232 -10.07 5.39 -16.97
N ASP A 233 -10.52 5.82 -15.81
CA ASP A 233 -10.31 5.14 -14.54
C ASP A 233 -11.05 3.78 -14.50
N ILE A 234 -12.19 3.64 -15.17
CA ILE A 234 -12.90 2.35 -15.26
C ILE A 234 -12.10 1.26 -16.00
N LEU A 235 -11.09 1.66 -16.79
CA LEU A 235 -10.19 0.78 -17.52
C LEU A 235 -8.82 0.63 -16.83
N ASP A 236 -8.59 1.34 -15.72
CA ASP A 236 -7.34 1.29 -14.97
C ASP A 236 -7.26 0.00 -14.11
N SER A 237 -6.03 -0.47 -13.86
CA SER A 237 -5.78 -1.60 -12.95
C SER A 237 -6.00 -1.23 -11.48
N HIS A 238 -6.06 0.06 -11.14
CA HIS A 238 -6.42 0.53 -9.81
C HIS A 238 -7.91 0.89 -9.79
N ALA A 239 -8.59 0.57 -8.70
CA ALA A 239 -9.90 1.18 -8.44
C ALA A 239 -9.75 2.70 -8.31
N SER A 240 -10.80 3.47 -8.64
CA SER A 240 -10.81 4.92 -8.42
C SER A 240 -10.61 5.26 -6.93
N SER A 241 -10.19 6.49 -6.64
CA SER A 241 -9.75 6.85 -5.28
C SER A 241 -10.86 6.68 -4.23
N GLU A 242 -12.12 6.98 -4.57
CA GLU A 242 -13.27 6.72 -3.70
C GLU A 242 -13.37 5.24 -3.31
N PHE A 243 -13.29 4.33 -4.29
CA PHE A 243 -13.44 2.90 -4.04
C PHE A 243 -12.21 2.29 -3.34
N ARG A 244 -11.02 2.86 -3.54
CA ARG A 244 -9.83 2.50 -2.74
C ARG A 244 -10.04 2.83 -1.27
N VAL A 245 -10.70 3.94 -0.94
CA VAL A 245 -11.05 4.28 0.46
C VAL A 245 -12.19 3.42 0.99
N ILE A 246 -13.35 3.41 0.31
CA ILE A 246 -14.56 2.76 0.82
C ILE A 246 -14.41 1.25 0.86
N GLY A 247 -13.93 0.64 -0.23
CA GLY A 247 -13.77 -0.82 -0.32
C GLY A 247 -12.82 -1.35 0.74
N LEU A 248 -11.65 -0.71 0.87
CA LEU A 248 -10.65 -1.12 1.84
C LEU A 248 -11.10 -0.90 3.28
N LEU A 249 -11.53 0.31 3.64
CA LEU A 249 -11.86 0.62 5.04
C LEU A 249 -13.05 -0.22 5.54
N SER A 250 -13.96 -0.60 4.63
CA SER A 250 -15.04 -1.53 4.93
C SER A 250 -14.54 -2.93 5.34
N ASN A 251 -13.36 -3.35 4.89
CA ASN A 251 -12.73 -4.62 5.31
C ASN A 251 -11.96 -4.51 6.63
N MET A 252 -11.61 -3.30 7.06
CA MET A 252 -10.85 -3.07 8.30
C MET A 252 -11.79 -3.12 9.50
N LYS A 253 -11.63 -4.12 10.37
CA LYS A 253 -12.40 -4.20 11.62
C LYS A 253 -11.97 -3.09 12.57
N GLU A 254 -10.68 -2.81 12.58
CA GLU A 254 -10.01 -1.82 13.41
C GLU A 254 -10.52 -0.41 13.10
N PHE A 255 -10.71 -0.08 11.82
CA PHE A 255 -11.36 1.18 11.40
C PHE A 255 -12.76 1.30 12.01
N SER A 256 -13.60 0.27 11.86
CA SER A 256 -14.97 0.28 12.39
C SER A 256 -14.98 0.42 13.92
N ILE A 257 -13.99 -0.14 14.63
CA ILE A 257 -13.85 0.03 16.08
C ILE A 257 -13.45 1.46 16.44
N ASP A 258 -12.43 2.01 15.79
CA ASP A 258 -11.89 3.34 16.10
C ASP A 258 -12.88 4.48 15.82
N PHE A 259 -13.80 4.28 14.88
CA PHE A 259 -14.89 5.20 14.56
C PHE A 259 -16.25 4.77 15.14
N GLN A 260 -16.30 3.65 15.88
CA GLN A 260 -17.53 3.12 16.48
C GLN A 260 -18.67 2.93 15.46
N CYS A 261 -18.35 2.47 14.26
CA CYS A 261 -19.33 2.26 13.20
C CYS A 261 -20.31 1.12 13.56
N PRO A 262 -21.64 1.32 13.51
CA PRO A 262 -22.61 0.26 13.76
C PRO A 262 -22.45 -0.93 12.80
N ILE A 263 -22.66 -2.16 13.28
CA ILE A 263 -22.63 -3.37 12.45
C ILE A 263 -23.72 -3.26 11.37
N GLY A 264 -23.36 -3.55 10.12
CA GLY A 264 -24.25 -3.45 8.97
C GLY A 264 -24.31 -2.07 8.32
N SER A 265 -23.66 -1.05 8.90
CA SER A 265 -23.48 0.24 8.23
C SER A 265 -22.59 0.09 6.98
N LYS A 266 -22.66 1.07 6.05
CA LYS A 266 -21.89 1.07 4.80
C LYS A 266 -20.39 0.79 5.02
N MET A 267 -19.81 1.35 6.08
CA MET A 267 -18.39 1.21 6.41
C MET A 267 -18.09 0.11 7.45
N ASN A 268 -19.09 -0.66 7.88
CA ASN A 268 -18.92 -1.83 8.74
C ASN A 268 -19.87 -2.97 8.31
N PRO A 269 -19.72 -3.49 7.08
CA PRO A 269 -20.51 -4.62 6.62
C PRO A 269 -20.25 -5.87 7.46
N ILE A 270 -21.25 -6.75 7.53
CA ILE A 270 -21.16 -8.01 8.27
C ILE A 270 -20.09 -8.93 7.65
N LYS A 271 -20.09 -9.05 6.31
CA LYS A 271 -19.07 -9.78 5.54
C LYS A 271 -17.93 -8.82 5.22
N LYS A 272 -16.72 -9.12 5.72
CA LYS A 272 -15.47 -8.40 5.40
C LYS A 272 -14.51 -9.36 4.70
N CYS A 273 -13.88 -8.93 3.62
CA CYS A 273 -12.87 -9.72 2.91
C CYS A 273 -11.53 -9.68 3.66
N LYS A 274 -10.79 -10.80 3.65
CA LYS A 274 -9.55 -10.99 4.43
C LYS A 274 -8.57 -11.95 3.78
#